data_AF-A0A1X6P4R2-F1
#
_entry.id   AF-A0A1X6P4R2-F1
#
_cell.length_a   1.000
_cell.length_b   1.000
_cell.length_c   1.000
_cell.angle_alpha   90.00
_cell.angle_beta   90.00
_cell.angle_gamma   90.00
#
_symmetry.space_group_name_H-M   'P 1'
#
loop_
_entity.id
_entity.type
_entity.pdbx_description
1 polymer ?
#
loop_
_entity_poly.entity_id
_entity_poly.type
_entity_poly.pdbx_seq_one_letter_code
_entity_poly.pdbx_strand_id
1 'polypeptide(L)' 'MNIALEQTEEVVGGELKARYGDAFIRGNNVLYISTQKKRA' A
#
# COMPACT_ATOMS: atom_id res chain seq x y z
N MET A 1 10.09 9.55 -3.65
CA MET A 1 9.73 8.14 -3.97
C MET A 1 8.23 8.02 -4.21
N ASN A 2 7.67 8.67 -5.24
CA ASN A 2 6.23 8.54 -5.50
C ASN A 2 5.92 7.13 -5.98
N ILE A 3 4.85 6.52 -5.48
CA ILE A 3 4.52 5.12 -5.73
C ILE A 3 3.14 5.03 -6.39
N ALA A 4 3.02 4.18 -7.40
CA ALA A 4 1.76 3.73 -7.93
C ALA A 4 1.54 2.27 -7.50
N LEU A 5 0.35 1.97 -6.99
CA LEU A 5 -0.08 0.63 -6.60
C LEU A 5 -1.41 0.33 -7.28
N GLU A 6 -1.59 -0.90 -7.73
CA GLU A 6 -2.87 -1.44 -8.19
C GLU A 6 -3.44 -2.37 -7.11
N GLN A 7 -4.77 -2.53 -7.06
CA GLN A 7 -5.47 -3.39 -6.08
C GLN A 7 -5.04 -3.13 -4.63
N THR A 8 -5.02 -1.86 -4.23
CA THR A 8 -4.39 -1.41 -2.98
C THR A 8 -5.28 -1.61 -1.76
N GLU A 9 -4.74 -2.17 -0.68
CA GLU A 9 -5.41 -2.25 0.64
C GLU A 9 -4.75 -1.29 1.65
N GLU A 10 -5.56 -0.52 2.39
CA GLU A 10 -5.10 0.29 3.52
C GLU A 10 -5.43 -0.43 4.83
N VAL A 11 -4.39 -0.66 5.63
CA VAL A 11 -4.47 -1.28 6.95
C VAL A 11 -4.06 -0.26 8.00
N VAL A 12 -4.90 -0.03 9.01
CA VAL A 12 -4.63 0.87 10.13
C VAL A 12 -4.93 0.13 11.43
N GLY A 13 -3.99 0.13 12.38
CA GLY A 13 -4.17 -0.62 13.63
C GLY A 13 -4.24 -2.15 13.45
N GLY A 14 -3.78 -2.68 12.32
CA GLY A 14 -3.88 -4.10 11.99
C GLY A 14 -5.19 -4.52 11.32
N GLU A 15 -6.15 -3.60 11.17
CA GLU A 15 -7.44 -3.87 10.55
C GLU A 15 -7.53 -3.26 9.14
N LEU A 16 -8.23 -3.96 8.24
CA LEU A 16 -8.52 -3.44 6.91
C LEU A 16 -9.48 -2.26 7.02
N LYS A 17 -9.02 -1.09 6.62
CA LYS A 17 -9.80 0.14 6.65
C LYS A 17 -10.48 0.42 5.31
N ALA A 18 -9.74 0.22 4.22
CA ALA A 18 -10.24 0.51 2.88
C ALA A 18 -9.55 -0.32 1.80
N ARG A 19 -10.24 -0.49 0.68
CA ARG A 19 -9.71 -1.00 -0.58
C ARG A 19 -9.82 0.08 -1.63
N TYR A 20 -8.72 0.33 -2.30
CA TYR A 20 -8.62 1.24 -3.42
C TYR A 20 -8.28 0.44 -4.69
N GLY A 21 -8.64 0.96 -5.85
CA GLY A 21 -8.13 0.44 -7.13
C GLY A 21 -6.69 0.90 -7.29
N ASP A 22 -6.49 1.83 -8.23
CA ASP A 22 -5.20 2.46 -8.45
C ASP A 22 -4.97 3.57 -7.42
N ALA A 23 -3.82 3.55 -6.76
CA ALA A 23 -3.45 4.50 -5.73
C ALA A 23 -2.08 5.12 -6.01
N PHE A 24 -2.01 6.45 -5.94
CA PHE A 24 -0.76 7.21 -6.06
C PHE A 24 -0.36 7.77 -4.70
N ILE A 25 0.71 7.22 -4.11
CA ILE A 25 1.22 7.62 -2.80
C ILE A 25 2.36 8.63 -2.99
N ARG A 26 2.26 9.80 -2.35
CA ARG A 26 3.34 10.78 -2.33
C ARG A 26 4.54 10.24 -1.55
N GLY A 27 5.69 10.24 -2.21
CA GLY A 27 6.90 9.62 -1.69
C GLY A 27 7.56 10.27 -0.49
N ASN A 28 7.20 11.50 -0.16
CA ASN A 28 7.70 12.16 1.03
C ASN A 28 7.01 11.68 2.32
N ASN A 29 5.94 10.89 2.22
CA ASN A 29 5.25 10.27 3.37
C ASN A 29 5.56 8.77 3.50
N VAL A 30 6.44 8.22 2.65
CA VAL A 30 6.77 6.79 2.65
C VAL A 30 7.97 6.55 3.56
N LEU A 31 7.79 5.70 4.57
CA LEU A 31 8.86 5.29 5.48
C LEU A 31 9.71 4.14 4.89
N TYR A 32 9.07 3.08 4.38
CA TYR A 32 9.76 1.94 3.78
C TYR A 32 8.90 1.25 2.72
N ILE A 33 9.52 0.38 1.92
CA ILE A 33 8.87 -0.46 0.91
C ILE A 33 9.41 -1.89 1.06
N SER A 34 8.52 -2.88 1.02
CA SER A 34 8.90 -4.30 1.04
C SER A 34 8.07 -5.11 0.05
N THR A 35 8.62 -6.20 -0.45
CA THR A 35 7.89 -7.12 -1.33
C THR A 35 6.91 -7.96 -0.51
N GLN A 36 5.68 -8.08 -0.99
CA GLN A 36 4.73 -9.04 -0.41
C GLN A 36 5.12 -10.46 -0.83
N LYS A 37 5.18 -11.39 0.13
CA LYS A 37 5.34 -12.82 -0.18
C LYS A 37 4.11 -13.29 -0.93
N LYS A 38 4.29 -14.04 -2.02
CA LYS A 38 3.19 -14.77 -2.65
C LYS A 38 2.56 -15.69 -1.61
N ARG A 39 1.25 -15.60 -1.42
CA ARG A 39 0.52 -16.65 -0.69
C ARG A 39 0.53 -17.90 -1.58
N ALA A 40 0.91 -19.04 -1.00
CA ALA A 40 0.87 -20.34 -1.65
C ALA A 40 -0.57 -20.77 -1.92
#